data_AF-A0A173LHW1-F1
#
_entry.id   AF-A0A173LHW1-F1
#
_cell.length_a   1.000
_cell.length_b   1.000
_cell.length_c   1.000
_cell.angle_alpha   90.00
_cell.angle_beta   90.00
_cell.angle_gamma   90.00
#
_symmetry.space_group_name_H-M   'P 1'
#
loop_
_entity.id
_entity.type
_entity.pdbx_description
1 polymer ?
#
loop_
_entity_poly.entity_id
_entity_poly.type
_entity_poly.pdbx_seq_one_letter_code
_entity_poly.pdbx_strand_id
1 'polypeptide(L)'
;MTPARTTRGKAGTRMTAGSGIAVAALILAGCGSGDSTVSGSPESPTFAPPPSAGERTSGPAPEPNGGGFPESPEPVESDAPGLESPEVSAREQTYLDALDEQKIKIDSLELELVGAGNGICRIRATGGAAEETTTLANAMAGQLVEGGYAEGNPEDVAQEIIDASVEQLCP
;
A
#
# COMPACT_ATOMS: atom_id res chain seq x y z
N MET A 1 -4.39 -56.92 -8.92
CA MET A 1 -5.77 -56.88 -9.46
C MET A 1 -6.28 -55.46 -9.31
N THR A 2 -6.65 -54.86 -10.44
CA THR A 2 -7.01 -53.44 -10.65
C THR A 2 -8.50 -53.20 -10.38
N PRO A 3 -8.90 -52.01 -9.93
CA PRO A 3 -10.07 -51.33 -10.51
C PRO A 3 -9.69 -49.90 -10.94
N ALA A 4 -9.63 -49.57 -12.24
CA ALA A 4 -10.73 -49.21 -13.14
C ALA A 4 -11.40 -47.87 -12.77
N ARG A 5 -10.85 -46.82 -13.41
CA ARG A 5 -11.30 -45.44 -13.54
C ARG A 5 -12.78 -45.34 -13.98
N THR A 6 -13.57 -44.49 -13.34
CA THR A 6 -14.81 -43.92 -13.90
C THR A 6 -14.78 -42.41 -13.79
N THR A 7 -14.40 -41.76 -14.89
CA THR A 7 -14.63 -40.34 -15.14
C THR A 7 -16.03 -40.19 -15.73
N ARG A 8 -16.96 -39.55 -15.01
CA ARG A 8 -18.24 -39.11 -15.57
C ARG A 8 -18.17 -37.61 -15.83
N GLY A 9 -17.94 -37.26 -17.08
CA GLY A 9 -18.11 -35.90 -17.58
C GLY A 9 -19.58 -35.48 -17.53
N LYS A 10 -19.82 -34.19 -17.28
CA LYS A 10 -21.04 -33.52 -17.70
C LYS A 10 -20.68 -32.50 -18.77
N ALA A 11 -21.25 -32.74 -19.95
CA ALA A 11 -21.23 -31.89 -21.11
C ALA A 11 -21.95 -30.56 -20.83
N GLY A 12 -21.52 -29.52 -21.54
CA GLY A 12 -21.89 -28.14 -21.30
C GLY A 12 -23.28 -27.72 -21.76
N THR A 13 -23.55 -26.44 -21.50
CA THR A 13 -24.58 -25.66 -22.15
C THR A 13 -23.98 -24.31 -22.52
N ARG A 14 -23.89 -24.05 -23.82
CA ARG A 14 -23.64 -22.72 -24.39
C ARG A 14 -24.95 -21.94 -24.34
N MET A 15 -24.90 -20.68 -23.92
CA MET A 15 -25.92 -19.69 -24.30
C MET A 15 -25.27 -18.34 -24.59
N THR A 16 -25.55 -17.87 -25.80
CA THR A 16 -25.14 -16.64 -26.49
C THR A 16 -26.06 -15.47 -26.15
N ALA A 17 -25.65 -14.26 -26.59
CA ALA A 17 -26.33 -12.95 -26.59
C ALA A 17 -25.96 -12.09 -25.36
N GLY A 18 -25.34 -10.91 -25.49
CA GLY A 18 -25.39 -9.91 -26.54
C GLY A 18 -26.19 -8.72 -26.02
N SER A 19 -25.52 -7.67 -25.52
CA SER A 19 -26.08 -6.31 -25.42
C SER A 19 -24.96 -5.30 -25.13
N GLY A 20 -25.04 -4.15 -25.80
CA GLY A 20 -23.92 -3.28 -26.15
C GLY A 20 -23.26 -2.47 -25.03
N ILE A 21 -22.02 -2.06 -25.31
CA ILE A 21 -21.27 -1.07 -24.53
C ILE A 21 -21.81 0.32 -24.90
N ALA A 22 -22.58 0.93 -24.01
CA ALA A 22 -22.89 2.36 -24.10
C ALA A 22 -21.67 3.14 -23.60
N VAL A 23 -20.90 3.72 -24.54
CA VAL A 23 -19.83 4.68 -24.23
C VAL A 23 -20.48 6.00 -23.84
N ALA A 24 -20.72 6.20 -22.55
CA ALA A 24 -21.07 7.50 -22.00
C ALA A 24 -19.77 8.27 -21.73
N ALA A 25 -19.33 9.04 -22.72
CA ALA A 25 -18.33 10.08 -22.54
C ALA A 25 -18.91 11.19 -21.65
N LEU A 26 -18.63 11.14 -20.34
CA LEU A 26 -18.85 12.26 -19.45
C LEU A 26 -17.56 13.09 -19.40
N ILE A 27 -17.71 14.32 -19.87
CA ILE A 27 -16.69 15.33 -20.05
C ILE A 27 -16.11 15.71 -18.68
N LEU A 28 -14.79 15.56 -18.50
CA LEU A 28 -14.03 16.21 -17.43
C LEU A 28 -14.03 17.73 -17.66
N ALA A 29 -15.11 18.37 -17.22
CA ALA A 29 -15.17 19.82 -17.03
C ALA A 29 -15.08 20.07 -15.53
N GLY A 30 -13.86 20.37 -15.05
CA GLY A 30 -13.64 20.67 -13.64
C GLY A 30 -12.19 20.82 -13.20
N CYS A 31 -11.29 21.22 -14.09
CA CYS A 31 -10.01 21.80 -13.67
C CYS A 31 -10.26 23.30 -13.48
N GLY A 32 -10.37 23.74 -12.23
CA GLY A 32 -10.52 25.15 -11.86
C GLY A 32 -10.31 25.29 -10.35
N SER A 33 -9.08 25.57 -9.93
CA SER A 33 -8.55 26.92 -9.68
C SER A 33 -8.57 27.20 -8.17
N GLY A 34 -7.50 26.79 -7.51
CA GLY A 34 -7.17 27.11 -6.13
C GLY A 34 -5.68 27.33 -6.02
N ASP A 35 -5.27 28.53 -6.41
CA ASP A 35 -3.94 29.13 -6.26
C ASP A 35 -3.50 29.05 -4.78
N SER A 36 -2.52 28.21 -4.47
CA SER A 36 -1.73 28.31 -3.25
C SER A 36 -0.32 28.68 -3.66
N THR A 37 -0.03 29.96 -3.49
CA THR A 37 1.29 30.57 -3.61
C THR A 37 2.25 29.94 -2.60
N VAL A 38 2.80 28.77 -2.92
CA VAL A 38 4.16 28.47 -2.48
C VAL A 38 5.08 29.17 -3.47
N SER A 39 5.53 30.37 -3.10
CA SER A 39 6.61 31.07 -3.79
C SER A 39 7.89 30.24 -3.64
N GLY A 40 8.05 29.25 -4.51
CA GLY A 40 9.32 28.61 -4.82
C GLY A 40 9.66 28.96 -6.26
N SER A 41 10.13 30.18 -6.50
CA SER A 41 10.71 30.57 -7.78
C SER A 41 11.85 29.59 -8.13
N PRO A 42 11.80 28.82 -9.22
CA PRO A 42 12.97 28.12 -9.71
C PRO A 42 13.77 29.15 -10.52
N GLU A 43 14.51 30.01 -9.83
CA GLU A 43 15.54 30.78 -10.50
C GLU A 43 16.62 29.80 -10.95
N SER A 44 16.66 29.56 -12.27
CA SER A 44 17.79 28.95 -12.94
C SER A 44 18.94 29.95 -12.94
N PRO A 45 20.14 29.60 -12.46
CA PRO A 45 21.34 30.30 -12.89
C PRO A 45 22.05 29.46 -13.96
N THR A 46 21.94 29.97 -15.19
CA THR A 46 23.02 30.11 -16.17
C THR A 46 24.40 29.64 -15.71
N PHE A 47 24.98 28.72 -16.49
CA PHE A 47 26.38 28.33 -16.44
C PHE A 47 27.29 29.53 -16.78
N ALA A 48 28.18 29.92 -15.87
CA ALA A 48 29.31 30.81 -16.14
C ALA A 48 30.58 30.28 -15.40
N PRO A 49 31.78 30.40 -16.00
CA PRO A 49 32.98 29.63 -15.62
C PRO A 49 33.67 30.14 -14.33
N PRO A 50 34.53 29.33 -13.69
CA PRO A 50 35.15 29.71 -12.42
C PRO A 50 36.37 30.62 -12.63
N PRO A 51 36.48 31.75 -11.92
CA PRO A 51 37.78 32.36 -11.66
C PRO A 51 38.38 31.76 -10.38
N SER A 52 39.58 31.21 -10.52
CA SER A 52 40.45 30.86 -9.39
C SER A 52 41.06 32.12 -8.75
N ALA A 53 41.20 32.04 -7.42
CA ALA A 53 42.21 32.67 -6.57
C ALA A 53 42.19 34.19 -6.30
N GLY A 54 42.41 34.52 -5.00
CA GLY A 54 42.64 35.86 -4.43
C GLY A 54 41.40 36.37 -3.69
N GLU A 55 41.39 36.79 -2.43
CA GLU A 55 42.45 37.22 -1.52
C GLU A 55 41.81 37.29 -0.11
N ARG A 56 42.56 37.03 0.97
CA ARG A 56 42.03 37.12 2.35
C ARG A 56 41.80 38.59 2.71
N THR A 57 40.59 38.95 3.10
CA THR A 57 40.35 40.15 3.90
C THR A 57 39.54 39.77 5.14
N SER A 58 40.12 40.01 6.32
CA SER A 58 39.49 39.80 7.61
C SER A 58 38.43 40.88 7.83
N GLY A 59 37.15 40.49 7.82
CA GLY A 59 36.04 41.26 8.37
C GLY A 59 35.54 40.60 9.65
N PRO A 60 35.00 41.36 10.63
CA PRO A 60 34.52 40.78 11.89
C PRO A 60 33.40 39.77 11.62
N ALA A 61 33.49 38.61 12.28
CA ALA A 61 32.45 37.59 12.23
C ALA A 61 31.15 38.13 12.83
N PRO A 62 29.98 37.88 12.22
CA PRO A 62 28.70 38.16 12.86
C PRO A 62 28.57 37.27 14.12
N GLU A 63 28.27 37.90 15.25
CA GLU A 63 27.99 37.19 16.50
C GLU A 63 26.76 36.27 16.31
N PRO A 64 26.79 35.03 16.83
CA PRO A 64 25.61 34.20 16.87
C PRO A 64 24.65 34.82 17.89
N ASN A 65 23.68 35.57 17.39
CA ASN A 65 22.56 36.03 18.20
C ASN A 65 21.84 34.79 18.74
N GLY A 66 21.92 34.61 20.05
CA GLY A 66 21.17 33.60 20.79
C GLY A 66 19.67 33.85 20.62
N GLY A 67 19.04 33.03 19.79
CA GLY A 67 17.62 32.74 19.83
C GLY A 67 17.49 31.26 20.19
N GLY A 68 16.93 30.96 21.36
CA GLY A 68 16.88 29.63 21.93
C GLY A 68 16.35 28.60 20.94
N PHE A 69 17.12 27.55 20.71
CA PHE A 69 16.57 26.30 20.19
C PHE A 69 15.46 25.87 21.17
N PRO A 70 14.27 25.45 20.70
CA PRO A 70 13.37 24.71 21.56
C PRO A 70 14.15 23.52 22.13
N GLU A 71 14.11 23.35 23.45
CA GLU A 71 14.69 22.19 24.13
C GLU A 71 14.39 20.93 23.32
N SER A 72 15.44 20.17 22.99
CA SER A 72 15.24 18.83 22.44
C SER A 72 14.41 18.05 23.46
N PRO A 73 13.26 17.47 23.08
CA PRO A 73 12.49 16.68 24.03
C PRO A 73 13.38 15.60 24.63
N GLU A 74 13.39 15.53 25.96
CA GLU A 74 14.12 14.48 26.68
C GLU A 74 13.53 13.12 26.27
N PRO A 75 14.37 12.08 26.11
CA PRO A 75 13.89 10.74 25.83
C PRO A 75 12.95 10.29 26.95
N VAL A 76 11.69 10.03 26.62
CA VAL A 76 10.78 9.38 27.56
C VAL A 76 11.23 7.92 27.72
N GLU A 77 11.66 7.55 28.93
CA GLU A 77 11.87 6.15 29.27
C GLU A 77 10.51 5.44 29.16
N SER A 78 10.40 4.52 28.19
CA SER A 78 9.21 3.69 28.03
C SER A 78 9.21 2.59 29.09
N ASP A 79 8.66 2.89 30.27
CA ASP A 79 8.32 1.91 31.32
C ASP A 79 7.01 1.16 30.99
N ALA A 80 6.68 1.05 29.70
CA ALA A 80 5.52 0.28 29.28
C ALA A 80 5.86 -1.21 29.46
N PRO A 81 5.05 -1.99 30.21
CA PRO A 81 5.20 -3.44 30.21
C PRO A 81 5.19 -3.91 28.76
N GLY A 82 6.18 -4.73 28.40
CA GLY A 82 6.34 -5.22 27.03
C GLY A 82 5.01 -5.78 26.53
N LEU A 83 4.44 -5.14 25.51
CA LEU A 83 3.20 -5.61 24.90
C LEU A 83 3.54 -6.93 24.21
N GLU A 84 2.96 -8.03 24.68
CA GLU A 84 3.02 -9.29 23.96
C GLU A 84 2.38 -9.08 22.59
N SER A 85 3.10 -9.46 21.53
CA SER A 85 2.54 -9.43 20.18
C SER A 85 1.29 -10.31 20.14
N PRO A 86 0.17 -9.81 19.57
CA PRO A 86 -1.05 -10.60 19.52
C PRO A 86 -0.80 -11.92 18.80
N GLU A 87 -1.25 -13.02 19.40
CA GLU A 87 -1.14 -14.36 18.80
C GLU A 87 -2.06 -14.48 17.58
N VAL A 88 -1.55 -15.09 16.50
CA VAL A 88 -2.31 -15.40 15.29
C VAL A 88 -3.23 -16.57 15.56
N SER A 89 -4.55 -16.36 15.44
CA SER A 89 -5.56 -17.40 15.62
C SER A 89 -5.53 -18.45 14.50
N ALA A 90 -6.17 -19.61 14.71
CA ALA A 90 -6.24 -20.67 13.70
C ALA A 90 -6.88 -20.19 12.38
N ARG A 91 -7.86 -19.28 12.46
CA ARG A 91 -8.52 -18.70 11.29
C ARG A 91 -7.57 -17.81 10.50
N GLU A 92 -6.78 -17.02 11.22
CA GLU A 92 -5.77 -16.13 10.64
C GLU A 92 -4.61 -16.92 10.05
N GLN A 93 -4.23 -18.07 10.64
CA GLN A 93 -3.27 -18.97 10.03
C GLN A 93 -3.77 -19.54 8.70
N THR A 94 -5.03 -19.98 8.61
CA THR A 94 -5.59 -20.46 7.33
C THR A 94 -5.60 -19.37 6.25
N TYR A 95 -5.82 -18.12 6.65
CA TYR A 95 -5.67 -16.98 5.74
C TYR A 95 -4.22 -16.79 5.26
N LEU A 96 -3.24 -16.84 6.16
CA LEU A 96 -1.83 -16.72 5.82
C LEU A 96 -1.36 -17.88 4.93
N ASP A 97 -1.81 -19.10 5.19
CA ASP A 97 -1.54 -20.29 4.37
C ASP A 97 -2.08 -20.08 2.94
N ALA A 98 -3.30 -19.55 2.80
CA ALA A 98 -3.88 -19.24 1.50
C ALA A 98 -3.07 -18.17 0.73
N LEU A 99 -2.47 -17.20 1.41
CA LEU A 99 -1.58 -16.23 0.78
C LEU A 99 -0.24 -16.86 0.35
N ASP A 100 0.34 -17.74 1.16
CA ASP A 100 1.58 -18.45 0.80
C ASP A 100 1.39 -19.38 -0.41
N GLU A 101 0.23 -20.04 -0.50
CA GLU A 101 -0.15 -20.84 -1.67
C GLU A 101 -0.12 -20.01 -2.97
N GLN A 102 -0.49 -18.72 -2.87
CA GLN A 102 -0.47 -17.72 -3.94
C GLN A 102 0.90 -17.07 -4.15
N LYS A 103 1.96 -17.58 -3.50
CA LYS A 103 3.34 -17.08 -3.60
C LYS A 103 3.57 -15.69 -3.00
N ILE A 104 2.70 -15.27 -2.09
CA ILE A 104 2.92 -14.08 -1.26
C ILE A 104 3.70 -14.50 -0.02
N LYS A 105 4.92 -13.97 0.16
CA LYS A 105 5.78 -14.28 1.30
C LYS A 105 5.24 -13.66 2.58
N ILE A 106 5.02 -14.49 3.60
CA ILE A 106 4.37 -14.09 4.85
C ILE A 106 5.32 -13.84 6.02
N ASP A 107 6.53 -14.42 6.03
CA ASP A 107 7.40 -14.58 7.23
C ASP A 107 7.76 -13.30 8.00
N SER A 108 7.57 -12.12 7.42
CA SER A 108 7.84 -10.83 8.07
C SER A 108 6.66 -9.86 8.02
N LEU A 109 5.52 -10.31 7.51
CA LEU A 109 4.35 -9.50 7.23
C LEU A 109 3.06 -10.11 7.79
N GLU A 110 3.15 -11.18 8.59
CA GLU A 110 1.99 -11.93 9.10
C GLU A 110 0.97 -11.01 9.78
N LEU A 111 1.41 -10.16 10.72
CA LEU A 111 0.52 -9.26 11.46
C LEU A 111 -0.06 -8.15 10.56
N GLU A 112 0.74 -7.59 9.66
CA GLU A 112 0.28 -6.60 8.68
C GLU A 112 -0.77 -7.19 7.74
N LEU A 113 -0.53 -8.40 7.22
CA LEU A 113 -1.43 -9.11 6.31
C LEU A 113 -2.73 -9.49 7.01
N VAL A 114 -2.64 -10.00 8.25
CA VAL A 114 -3.82 -10.31 9.08
C VAL A 114 -4.60 -9.05 9.40
N GLY A 115 -3.92 -7.95 9.75
CA GLY A 115 -4.54 -6.65 9.98
C GLY A 115 -5.29 -6.12 8.76
N ALA A 116 -4.68 -6.22 7.57
CA ALA A 116 -5.29 -5.83 6.32
C ALA A 116 -6.51 -6.70 5.99
N GLY A 117 -6.40 -8.03 6.09
CA GLY A 117 -7.49 -8.94 5.80
C GLY A 117 -8.69 -8.78 6.74
N ASN A 118 -8.43 -8.61 8.04
CA ASN A 118 -9.48 -8.26 9.02
C ASN A 118 -10.11 -6.89 8.73
N GLY A 119 -9.31 -5.92 8.27
CA GLY A 119 -9.78 -4.61 7.81
C GLY A 119 -10.74 -4.72 6.64
N ILE A 120 -10.42 -5.52 5.62
CA ILE A 120 -11.27 -5.83 4.48
C ILE A 120 -12.62 -6.40 4.95
N CYS A 121 -12.59 -7.38 5.86
CA CYS A 121 -13.83 -7.97 6.37
C CYS A 121 -14.67 -7.00 7.17
N ARG A 122 -14.05 -6.11 7.96
CA ARG A 122 -14.76 -5.05 8.68
C ARG A 122 -15.46 -4.10 7.72
N ILE A 123 -14.77 -3.63 6.68
CA ILE A 123 -15.35 -2.72 5.67
C ILE A 123 -16.61 -3.37 5.08
N ARG A 124 -16.52 -4.62 4.62
CA ARG A 124 -17.65 -5.35 4.04
C ARG A 124 -18.79 -5.56 5.03
N ALA A 125 -18.49 -5.96 6.26
CA ALA A 125 -19.49 -6.20 7.30
C ALA A 125 -20.28 -4.93 7.67
N THR A 126 -19.64 -3.76 7.60
CA THR A 126 -20.29 -2.46 7.85
C THR A 126 -21.02 -1.88 6.63
N GLY A 127 -21.03 -2.58 5.50
CA GLY A 127 -21.61 -2.08 4.24
C GLY A 127 -20.78 -0.97 3.60
N GLY A 128 -19.48 -0.92 3.89
CA GLY A 128 -18.54 0.00 3.27
C GLY A 128 -18.41 -0.23 1.75
N ALA A 129 -17.85 0.76 1.05
CA ALA A 129 -17.74 0.70 -0.40
C ALA A 129 -16.76 -0.42 -0.82
N ALA A 130 -17.08 -1.14 -1.90
CA ALA A 130 -16.17 -2.12 -2.50
C ALA A 130 -14.82 -1.48 -2.91
N GLU A 131 -14.85 -0.20 -3.25
CA GLU A 131 -13.66 0.58 -3.62
C GLU A 131 -12.74 0.83 -2.42
N GLU A 132 -13.26 0.86 -1.20
CA GLU A 132 -12.46 1.00 0.03
C GLU A 132 -11.71 -0.30 0.34
N THR A 133 -12.37 -1.46 0.15
CA THR A 133 -11.71 -2.78 0.19
C THR A 133 -10.58 -2.87 -0.83
N THR A 134 -10.86 -2.43 -2.06
CA THR A 134 -9.90 -2.44 -3.17
C THR A 134 -8.73 -1.50 -2.90
N THR A 135 -8.99 -0.32 -2.34
CA THR A 135 -7.95 0.65 -1.97
C THR A 135 -7.01 0.08 -0.91
N LEU A 136 -7.55 -0.55 0.13
CA LEU A 136 -6.74 -1.18 1.18
C LEU A 136 -5.89 -2.32 0.60
N ALA A 137 -6.47 -3.18 -0.22
CA ALA A 137 -5.75 -4.29 -0.84
C ALA A 137 -4.66 -3.81 -1.82
N ASN A 138 -4.92 -2.80 -2.64
CA ASN A 138 -3.94 -2.21 -3.55
C ASN A 138 -2.76 -1.58 -2.80
N ALA A 139 -3.03 -0.91 -1.66
CA ALA A 139 -1.96 -0.35 -0.83
C ALA A 139 -1.02 -1.44 -0.30
N MET A 140 -1.57 -2.57 0.14
CA MET A 140 -0.76 -3.72 0.58
C MET A 140 -0.03 -4.39 -0.58
N ALA A 141 -0.72 -4.63 -1.67
CA ALA A 141 -0.15 -5.28 -2.85
C ALA A 141 1.00 -4.48 -3.47
N GLY A 142 0.88 -3.15 -3.52
CA GLY A 142 1.97 -2.27 -3.94
C GLY A 142 3.23 -2.50 -3.10
N GLN A 143 3.09 -2.49 -1.77
CA GLN A 143 4.22 -2.73 -0.86
C GLN A 143 4.80 -4.14 -1.01
N LEU A 144 3.95 -5.15 -1.22
CA LEU A 144 4.38 -6.54 -1.40
C LEU A 144 5.19 -6.72 -2.69
N VAL A 145 4.71 -6.16 -3.80
CA VAL A 145 5.39 -6.25 -5.10
C VAL A 145 6.68 -5.44 -5.09
N GLU A 146 6.65 -4.19 -4.62
CA GLU A 146 7.84 -3.33 -4.54
C GLU A 146 8.89 -3.89 -3.58
N GLY A 147 8.46 -4.54 -2.50
CA GLY A 147 9.33 -5.19 -1.52
C GLY A 147 9.85 -6.58 -1.94
N GLY A 148 9.39 -7.12 -3.07
CA GLY A 148 9.77 -8.47 -3.54
C GLY A 148 9.18 -9.61 -2.68
N TYR A 149 8.09 -9.35 -1.98
CA TYR A 149 7.31 -10.31 -1.22
C TYR A 149 6.26 -11.03 -2.07
N ALA A 150 5.83 -10.42 -3.17
CA ALA A 150 4.95 -11.04 -4.16
C ALA A 150 5.51 -10.82 -5.58
N GLU A 151 5.22 -11.75 -6.49
CA GLU A 151 5.53 -11.63 -7.91
C GLU A 151 4.27 -11.20 -8.68
N GLY A 152 4.45 -10.49 -9.81
CA GLY A 152 3.34 -10.05 -10.66
C GLY A 152 3.02 -8.55 -10.53
N ASN A 153 1.82 -8.16 -10.95
CA ASN A 153 1.37 -6.78 -10.84
C ASN A 153 0.59 -6.57 -9.53
N PRO A 154 0.64 -5.36 -8.94
CA PRO A 154 -0.06 -5.07 -7.69
C PRO A 154 -1.56 -5.32 -7.75
N GLU A 155 -2.21 -5.12 -8.89
CA GLU A 155 -3.65 -5.31 -9.02
C GLU A 155 -4.06 -6.79 -8.89
N ASP A 156 -3.25 -7.70 -9.42
CA ASP A 156 -3.50 -9.14 -9.33
C ASP A 156 -3.31 -9.62 -7.88
N VAL A 157 -2.21 -9.19 -7.25
CA VAL A 157 -1.92 -9.48 -5.83
C VAL A 157 -2.99 -8.89 -4.90
N ALA A 158 -3.50 -7.70 -5.19
CA ALA A 158 -4.59 -7.10 -4.42
C ALA A 158 -5.86 -7.95 -4.50
N GLN A 159 -6.18 -8.48 -5.68
CA GLN A 159 -7.32 -9.36 -5.84
C GLN A 159 -7.16 -10.65 -5.02
N GLU A 160 -5.97 -11.26 -5.02
CA GLU A 160 -5.67 -12.44 -4.21
C GLU A 160 -5.84 -12.17 -2.70
N ILE A 161 -5.38 -11.02 -2.21
CA ILE A 161 -5.56 -10.60 -0.82
C ILE A 161 -7.05 -10.45 -0.49
N ILE A 162 -7.84 -9.82 -1.37
CA ILE A 162 -9.28 -9.67 -1.18
C ILE A 162 -9.94 -11.05 -1.13
N ASP A 163 -9.68 -11.91 -2.11
CA ASP A 163 -10.31 -13.22 -2.22
C ASP A 163 -10.00 -14.09 -0.99
N ALA A 164 -8.72 -14.17 -0.59
CA ALA A 164 -8.30 -14.90 0.60
C ALA A 164 -8.94 -14.34 1.89
N SER A 165 -9.01 -13.00 2.02
CA SER A 165 -9.66 -12.36 3.17
C SER A 165 -11.15 -12.73 3.23
N VAL A 166 -11.83 -12.67 2.09
CA VAL A 166 -13.26 -12.98 2.00
C VAL A 166 -13.55 -14.44 2.29
N GLU A 167 -12.73 -15.35 1.78
CA GLU A 167 -12.93 -16.79 1.97
C GLU A 167 -12.61 -17.22 3.41
N GLN A 168 -11.50 -16.72 3.97
CA GLN A 168 -10.98 -17.25 5.23
C GLN A 168 -11.39 -16.41 6.45
N LEU A 169 -11.47 -15.08 6.34
CA LEU A 169 -11.63 -14.17 7.49
C LEU A 169 -13.03 -13.53 7.62
N CYS A 170 -13.81 -13.45 6.55
CA CYS A 170 -15.12 -12.79 6.61
C CYS A 170 -16.22 -13.75 7.11
N PRO A 171 -17.16 -13.29 7.98
CA PRO A 171 -18.25 -14.13 8.48
C PRO A 171 -19.35 -14.39 7.45
#